data_AF-A0A537ERA5-F1
#
_entry.id   AF-A0A537ERA5-F1
#
_cell.length_a   1.000
_cell.length_b   1.000
_cell.length_c   1.000
_cell.angle_alpha   90.00
_cell.angle_beta   90.00
_cell.angle_gamma   90.00
#
_symmetry.space_group_name_H-M   'P 1'
#
loop_
_entity.id
_entity.type
_entity.pdbx_description
1 polymer ?
#
loop_
_entity_poly.entity_id
_entity_poly.type
_entity_poly.pdbx_seq_one_letter_code
_entity_poly.pdbx_strand_id
1 'polypeptide(L)'
;MYEVRTAPDHERIWKASVAPDQRTGLVFTEVNAPTSPGGSIGLGRLFSDVATDSAGNLYAVWVDTANNNVYLSSSINQGTTWTTPVQVNGDPANSNVMPWAIRGAQE
;
A
#
# COMPACT_ATOMS: atom_id res chain seq x y z
N MET A 1 -9.49 10.72 -0.80
CA MET A 1 -8.18 10.87 -0.12
C MET A 1 -7.84 9.54 0.53
N TYR A 2 -6.56 9.15 0.50
CA TYR A 2 -6.09 7.92 1.14
C TYR A 2 -5.04 8.26 2.20
N GLU A 3 -5.07 7.55 3.33
CA GLU A 3 -4.04 7.61 4.37
C GLU A 3 -3.56 6.18 4.65
N VAL A 4 -2.24 5.98 4.68
CA VAL A 4 -1.63 4.68 5.01
C VAL A 4 -1.13 4.71 6.44
N ARG A 5 -1.41 3.62 7.18
CA ARG A 5 -0.83 3.33 8.49
C ARG A 5 -0.32 1.90 8.48
N THR A 6 0.78 1.60 9.14
CA THR A 6 1.23 0.20 9.24
C THR A 6 0.71 -0.46 10.54
N ALA A 7 0.26 -1.70 10.39
CA ALA A 7 0.21 -2.70 11.44
C ALA A 7 1.57 -3.45 11.50
N PRO A 8 1.80 -4.36 12.46
CA PRO A 8 3.07 -5.09 12.56
C PRO A 8 3.43 -5.90 11.30
N ASP A 9 2.43 -6.39 10.56
CA ASP A 9 2.60 -7.37 9.49
C ASP A 9 1.94 -6.96 8.16
N HIS A 10 1.15 -5.89 8.12
CA HIS A 10 0.46 -5.39 6.92
C HIS A 10 0.15 -3.89 6.97
N GLU A 11 -0.12 -3.30 5.80
CA GLU A 11 -0.60 -1.91 5.68
C GLU A 11 -2.11 -1.81 5.89
N ARG A 12 -2.52 -0.77 6.62
CA ARG A 12 -3.92 -0.34 6.82
C ARG A 12 -4.14 0.93 6.01
N ILE A 13 -5.09 0.90 5.10
CA ILE A 13 -5.38 1.99 4.18
C ILE A 13 -6.77 2.55 4.50
N TRP A 14 -6.81 3.82 4.89
CA TRP A 14 -8.06 4.55 5.15
C TRP A 14 -8.48 5.30 3.91
N LYS A 15 -9.76 5.18 3.55
CA LYS A 15 -10.35 5.80 2.37
C LYS A 15 -11.42 6.78 2.80
N ALA A 16 -11.32 8.00 2.31
CA ALA A 16 -12.41 8.96 2.36
C ALA A 16 -12.90 9.23 0.94
N SER A 17 -14.19 8.96 0.71
CA SER A 17 -14.91 9.29 -0.52
C SER A 17 -16.16 10.08 -0.20
N VAL A 18 -16.45 11.10 -1.02
CA VAL A 18 -17.65 11.90 -0.97
C VAL A 18 -17.95 12.43 -2.38
N ALA A 19 -19.21 12.79 -2.65
CA ALA A 19 -19.57 13.43 -3.91
C ALA A 19 -18.74 14.72 -4.13
N PRO A 20 -18.37 15.07 -5.38
CA PRO A 20 -17.46 16.19 -5.67
C PRO A 20 -17.90 17.56 -5.10
N ASP A 21 -19.19 17.73 -4.86
CA ASP A 21 -19.85 18.94 -4.37
C ASP A 21 -20.10 18.93 -2.85
N GLN A 22 -19.84 17.82 -2.16
CA GLN A 22 -20.05 17.68 -0.73
C GLN A 22 -18.71 17.77 0.04
N ARG A 23 -18.68 18.67 1.06
CA ARG A 23 -17.53 18.83 1.97
C ARG A 23 -17.79 18.31 3.40
N THR A 24 -18.95 17.70 3.62
CA THR A 24 -19.38 17.14 4.91
C THR A 24 -19.92 15.73 4.69
N GLY A 25 -20.02 14.93 5.76
CA GLY A 25 -20.50 13.54 5.65
C GLY A 25 -19.45 12.54 5.12
N LEU A 26 -18.15 12.86 5.23
CA LEU A 26 -17.07 11.93 4.88
C LEU A 26 -17.23 10.63 5.68
N VAL A 27 -17.40 9.52 4.97
CA VAL A 27 -17.30 8.17 5.55
C VAL A 27 -15.88 7.67 5.32
N PHE A 28 -15.24 7.26 6.40
CA PHE A 28 -13.93 6.65 6.37
C PHE A 28 -14.06 5.13 6.43
N THR A 29 -13.50 4.44 5.45
CA THR A 29 -13.45 2.97 5.44
C THR A 29 -12.00 2.52 5.47
N GLU A 30 -11.71 1.61 6.38
CA GLU A 30 -10.42 0.94 6.47
C GLU A 30 -10.43 -0.31 5.59
N VAL A 31 -9.35 -0.51 4.84
CA VAL A 31 -9.02 -1.80 4.22
C VAL A 31 -7.60 -2.18 4.55
N ASN A 32 -7.33 -3.49 4.59
CA ASN A 32 -6.02 -4.01 4.88
C ASN A 32 -5.40 -4.59 3.61
N ALA A 33 -4.15 -4.22 3.33
CA ALA A 33 -3.33 -4.94 2.38
C ALA A 33 -2.99 -6.34 2.94
N PRO A 34 -2.50 -7.27 2.11
CA PRO A 34 -2.08 -8.58 2.58
C PRO A 34 -0.96 -8.50 3.62
N THR A 35 -0.88 -9.52 4.48
CA THR A 35 0.30 -9.75 5.31
C THR A 35 1.54 -9.91 4.44
N SER A 36 2.64 -9.29 4.87
CA SER A 36 3.91 -9.40 4.18
C SER A 36 4.44 -10.83 4.20
N PRO A 37 5.08 -11.33 3.13
CA PRO A 37 5.57 -12.72 3.08
C PRO A 37 6.56 -13.10 4.19
N GLY A 38 7.43 -12.18 4.64
CA GLY A 38 8.31 -12.37 5.80
C GLY A 38 7.63 -12.10 7.16
N GLY A 39 6.36 -11.69 7.14
CA GLY A 39 5.51 -11.54 8.33
C GLY A 39 5.76 -10.27 9.15
N SER A 40 6.59 -9.34 8.67
CA SER A 40 6.86 -8.10 9.40
C SER A 40 7.10 -6.93 8.47
N ILE A 41 6.37 -5.83 8.68
CA ILE A 41 6.58 -4.58 7.97
C ILE A 41 6.91 -3.45 8.94
N GLY A 42 7.86 -2.61 8.52
CA GLY A 42 8.17 -1.32 9.15
C GLY A 42 8.97 -1.37 10.45
N LEU A 43 10.06 -0.60 10.48
CA LEU A 43 10.67 -0.08 11.71
C LEU A 43 9.81 1.08 12.24
N GLY A 44 8.61 0.80 12.73
CA GLY A 44 7.73 1.84 13.30
C GLY A 44 7.10 2.77 12.27
N ARG A 45 6.54 2.19 11.19
CA ARG A 45 5.66 2.88 10.20
C ARG A 45 6.32 3.72 9.11
N LEU A 46 7.63 3.62 8.92
CA LEU A 46 8.32 4.64 8.14
C LEU A 46 8.27 4.43 6.61
N PHE A 47 8.03 3.21 6.10
CA PHE A 47 8.45 2.84 4.74
C PHE A 47 7.44 1.99 3.96
N SER A 48 6.22 2.51 3.87
CA SER A 48 5.09 1.95 3.11
C SER A 48 4.43 3.06 2.29
N ASP A 49 3.91 2.75 1.12
CA ASP A 49 3.22 3.71 0.26
C ASP A 49 2.03 3.07 -0.46
N VAL A 50 1.02 3.89 -0.81
CA VAL A 50 -0.12 3.47 -1.62
C VAL A 50 -0.33 4.45 -2.77
N ALA A 51 -0.43 3.91 -3.98
CA ALA A 51 -0.78 4.66 -5.17
C ALA A 51 -2.14 4.22 -5.73
N THR A 52 -2.77 5.10 -6.51
CA THR A 52 -4.00 4.81 -7.24
C THR A 52 -3.87 5.16 -8.72
N ASP A 53 -4.47 4.37 -9.59
CA ASP A 53 -4.63 4.73 -11.01
C ASP A 53 -5.96 5.43 -11.30
N SER A 54 -6.16 5.84 -12.55
CA SER A 54 -7.38 6.55 -12.99
C SER A 54 -8.63 5.68 -12.99
N ALA A 55 -8.49 4.35 -12.93
CA ALA A 55 -9.63 3.43 -12.76
C ALA A 55 -9.98 3.22 -11.28
N GLY A 56 -9.20 3.79 -10.35
CA GLY A 56 -9.37 3.62 -8.92
C GLY A 56 -8.76 2.32 -8.37
N ASN A 57 -7.91 1.64 -9.15
CA ASN A 57 -7.16 0.49 -8.64
C ASN A 57 -6.12 0.98 -7.63
N LEU A 58 -5.89 0.19 -6.58
CA LEU A 58 -4.93 0.48 -5.52
C LEU A 58 -3.66 -0.35 -5.73
N TYR A 59 -2.52 0.23 -5.39
CA TYR A 59 -1.21 -0.41 -5.41
C TYR A 59 -0.52 -0.11 -4.08
N ALA A 60 -0.39 -1.12 -3.22
CA ALA A 60 0.30 -1.03 -1.93
C ALA A 60 1.73 -1.54 -2.08
N VAL A 61 2.70 -0.79 -1.57
CA VAL A 61 4.13 -1.12 -1.64
C VAL A 61 4.82 -0.92 -0.30
N TRP A 62 5.53 -1.95 0.18
CA TRP A 62 6.21 -1.93 1.46
C TRP A 62 7.57 -2.60 1.41
N VAL A 63 8.39 -2.33 2.43
CA VAL A 63 9.57 -3.14 2.76
C VAL A 63 9.22 -4.11 3.88
N ASP A 64 9.49 -5.39 3.65
CA ASP A 64 9.48 -6.40 4.70
C ASP A 64 10.75 -6.29 5.55
N THR A 65 10.62 -6.14 6.85
CA THR A 65 11.77 -5.91 7.75
C THR A 65 12.52 -7.19 8.11
N ALA A 66 11.94 -8.37 7.87
CA ALA A 66 12.60 -9.65 8.14
C ALA A 66 13.63 -9.99 7.05
N ASN A 67 13.37 -9.59 5.80
CA ASN A 67 14.24 -9.91 4.66
C ASN A 67 14.70 -8.71 3.81
N ASN A 68 14.27 -7.49 4.15
CA ASN A 68 14.55 -6.24 3.44
C ASN A 68 14.08 -6.20 1.97
N ASN A 69 13.19 -7.11 1.57
CA ASN A 69 12.65 -7.11 0.22
C ASN A 69 11.48 -6.13 0.09
N VAL A 70 11.34 -5.57 -1.11
CA VAL A 70 10.24 -4.70 -1.50
C VAL A 70 9.15 -5.55 -2.12
N TYR A 71 7.94 -5.42 -1.58
CA TYR A 71 6.76 -6.14 -2.07
C TYR A 71 5.71 -5.16 -2.59
N LEU A 72 5.02 -5.59 -3.63
CA LEU A 72 3.88 -4.91 -4.24
C LEU A 72 2.65 -5.83 -4.20
N SER A 73 1.50 -5.28 -3.84
CA SER A 73 0.20 -5.92 -4.08
C SER A 73 -0.79 -4.91 -4.63
N SER A 74 -1.69 -5.38 -5.49
CA SER A 74 -2.68 -4.54 -6.18
C SER A 74 -4.11 -4.98 -5.89
N SER A 75 -5.04 -4.04 -5.97
CA SER A 75 -6.46 -4.30 -5.83
C SER A 75 -7.25 -3.52 -6.88
N ILE A 76 -8.09 -4.23 -7.64
CA ILE A 76 -8.97 -3.63 -8.66
C ILE A 76 -10.39 -3.37 -8.16
N ASN A 77 -10.69 -3.75 -6.92
CA ASN A 77 -12.02 -3.64 -6.32
C ASN A 77 -11.98 -2.82 -5.04
N GLN A 78 -11.25 -1.69 -5.09
CA GLN A 78 -11.14 -0.77 -3.97
C GLN A 78 -10.77 -1.50 -2.68
N GLY A 79 -9.70 -2.30 -2.69
CA GLY A 79 -9.11 -2.95 -1.51
C GLY A 79 -9.97 -4.01 -0.83
N THR A 80 -11.08 -4.46 -1.44
CA THR A 80 -11.85 -5.60 -0.91
C THR A 80 -11.07 -6.91 -1.05
N THR A 81 -10.37 -7.09 -2.17
CA THR A 81 -9.43 -8.19 -2.38
C THR A 81 -8.14 -7.69 -3.02
N TRP A 82 -7.05 -8.39 -2.76
CA TRP A 82 -5.71 -8.03 -3.21
C TRP A 82 -5.05 -9.20 -3.93
N THR A 83 -4.12 -8.91 -4.84
CA THR A 83 -3.25 -9.92 -5.42
C THR A 83 -2.31 -10.49 -4.36
N THR A 84 -1.79 -11.69 -4.58
CA THR A 84 -0.64 -12.19 -3.81
C THR A 84 0.51 -11.19 -3.89
N PRO A 85 1.18 -10.86 -2.77
CA PRO A 85 2.34 -9.97 -2.79
C PRO A 85 3.43 -10.49 -3.74
N VAL A 86 3.96 -9.60 -4.57
CA VAL A 86 5.04 -9.88 -5.51
C VAL A 86 6.29 -9.13 -5.06
N GLN A 87 7.42 -9.83 -5.00
CA GLN A 87 8.72 -9.20 -4.79
C GLN A 87 9.15 -8.46 -6.07
N VAL A 88 9.55 -7.19 -5.93
CA VAL A 88 9.90 -6.34 -7.09
C VAL A 88 11.38 -6.01 -7.20
N ASN A 89 12.19 -6.35 -6.20
CA ASN A 89 13.65 -6.20 -6.21
C ASN A 89 14.36 -7.56 -6.36
N GLY A 90 15.69 -7.54 -6.59
CA GLY A 90 16.52 -8.74 -6.54
C GLY A 90 16.76 -9.24 -5.11
N ASP A 91 16.97 -10.55 -4.97
CA ASP A 91 17.26 -11.25 -3.70
C ASP A 91 18.71 -11.75 -3.69
N PRO A 92 19.46 -11.64 -2.56
CA PRO A 92 19.07 -11.06 -1.28
C PRO A 92 19.05 -9.52 -1.27
N ALA A 93 18.32 -8.94 -0.31
CA ALA A 93 18.31 -7.51 -0.03
C ALA A 93 18.87 -7.18 1.36
N ASN A 94 19.56 -6.04 1.46
CA ASN A 94 20.23 -5.63 2.70
C ASN A 94 19.69 -4.32 3.30
N SER A 95 19.21 -3.38 2.47
CA SER A 95 18.99 -2.00 2.94
C SER A 95 17.90 -1.25 2.17
N ASN A 96 16.91 -1.94 1.61
CA ASN A 96 15.75 -1.21 1.07
C ASN A 96 15.01 -0.58 2.23
N VAL A 97 14.73 0.72 2.12
CA VAL A 97 14.11 1.46 3.22
C VAL A 97 13.09 2.47 2.74
N MET A 98 12.86 2.72 1.46
CA MET A 98 11.91 3.78 1.08
C MET A 98 11.34 3.52 -0.31
N PRO A 99 10.38 2.61 -0.42
CA PRO A 99 9.63 2.45 -1.64
C PRO A 99 8.77 3.69 -1.82
N TRP A 100 8.71 4.15 -3.06
CA TRP A 100 7.76 5.16 -3.50
C TRP A 100 7.04 4.59 -4.72
N ALA A 101 5.71 4.60 -4.70
CA ALA A 101 4.90 4.31 -5.86
C ALA A 101 4.25 5.60 -6.37
N ILE A 102 4.52 5.94 -7.63
CA ILE A 102 3.72 6.91 -8.36
C ILE A 102 2.96 6.19 -9.46
N ARG A 103 1.81 6.75 -9.83
CA ARG A 103 1.26 6.50 -11.16
C ARG A 103 2.36 6.87 -12.18
N GLY A 104 2.76 5.93 -13.04
CA GLY A 104 3.71 6.21 -14.11
C GLY A 104 3.28 7.45 -14.89
N ALA A 105 4.23 8.37 -15.14
CA ALA A 105 3.98 9.51 -16.02
C ALA A 105 3.51 8.97 -17.37
N GLN A 106 2.38 9.48 -17.87
CA GLN A 106 2.02 9.22 -19.27
C GLN A 106 2.95 10.07 -20.14
N GLU A 107 3.65 9.44 -21.07
CA GLU A 107 4.15 10.12 -22.27
C GLU A 107 2.97 10.47 -23.19
#